data_AF-A0A149U0B8-F1
#
_entry.id   AF-A0A149U0B8-F1
#
_cell.length_a   1.000
_cell.length_b   1.000
_cell.length_c   1.000
_cell.angle_alpha   90.00
_cell.angle_beta   90.00
_cell.angle_gamma   90.00
#
_symmetry.space_group_name_H-M   'P 1'
#
loop_
_entity.id
_entity.type
_entity.pdbx_description
1 polymer ?
#
loop_
_entity_poly.entity_id
_entity_poly.type
_entity_poly.pdbx_seq_one_letter_code
_entity_poly.pdbx_strand_id
1 'polypeptide(L)'
;MLEKILLLAPDRTCVVSLLGSDVSLPEEEQLQQNGYELFQMMVADLPITYHERGNYLEAHFRPLLDAAMEMIMALPDISADASGKHYAQAYIAVQNLIGAQKGAMSMYCRT
;
A
#
# COMPACT_ATOMS: atom_id res chain seq x y z
N MET A 1 6.46 -2.20 11.86
CA MET A 1 6.54 -0.97 11.03
C MET A 1 5.26 -0.80 10.22
N LEU A 2 4.83 -1.81 9.46
CA LEU A 2 3.56 -1.79 8.74
C LEU A 2 2.34 -1.52 9.62
N GLU A 3 2.23 -2.16 10.80
CA GLU A 3 1.13 -1.89 11.75
C GLU A 3 1.02 -0.41 12.15
N LYS A 4 2.16 0.28 12.30
CA LYS A 4 2.16 1.71 12.63
C LYS A 4 1.67 2.57 11.45
N ILE A 5 1.96 2.15 10.22
CA ILE A 5 1.46 2.81 9.00
C ILE A 5 -0.04 2.63 8.88
N LEU A 6 -0.56 1.43 9.16
CA LEU A 6 -2.00 1.17 9.14
C LEU A 6 -2.77 2.03 10.15
N LEU A 7 -2.14 2.37 11.28
CA LEU A 7 -2.72 3.27 12.29
C LEU A 7 -2.69 4.75 11.87
N LEU A 8 -1.77 5.15 10.99
CA LEU A 8 -1.60 6.54 10.54
C LEU A 8 -2.26 6.81 9.18
N ALA A 9 -2.60 5.75 8.44
CA ALA A 9 -3.28 5.86 7.17
C ALA A 9 -4.67 6.47 7.34
N PRO A 10 -5.11 7.34 6.41
CA PRO A 10 -6.50 7.76 6.34
C PRO A 10 -7.42 6.54 6.24
N ASP A 11 -8.54 6.53 6.95
CA ASP A 11 -9.56 5.50 6.73
C ASP A 11 -10.48 5.85 5.54
N ARG A 12 -11.20 4.85 5.02
CA ARG A 12 -12.10 5.01 3.87
C ARG A 12 -13.17 6.07 4.09
N THR A 13 -13.72 6.16 5.29
CA THR A 13 -14.80 7.10 5.63
C THR A 13 -14.29 8.53 5.56
N CYS A 14 -13.11 8.78 6.13
CA CYS A 14 -12.40 10.05 6.04
C CYS A 14 -12.19 10.46 4.57
N VAL A 15 -11.60 9.57 3.76
CA VAL A 15 -11.32 9.85 2.35
C VAL A 15 -12.60 10.16 1.56
N VAL A 16 -13.64 9.34 1.71
CA VAL A 16 -14.93 9.55 1.00
C VAL A 16 -15.56 10.87 1.41
N SER A 17 -15.51 11.24 2.70
CA SER A 17 -16.03 12.54 3.16
C SER A 17 -15.31 13.74 2.54
N LEU A 18 -14.00 13.62 2.30
CA LEU A 18 -13.17 14.69 1.76
C LEU A 18 -13.25 14.81 0.23
N LEU A 19 -13.42 13.69 -0.47
CA LEU A 19 -13.57 13.66 -1.93
C LEU A 19 -14.95 14.15 -2.40
N GLY A 20 -15.96 14.06 -1.55
CA GLY A 20 -17.34 14.38 -1.90
C GLY A 20 -18.02 13.29 -2.74
N SER A 21 -19.31 13.49 -3.02
CA SER A 21 -20.19 12.48 -3.63
C SER A 21 -19.91 12.13 -5.10
N ASP A 22 -19.07 12.90 -5.79
CA ASP A 22 -18.84 12.76 -7.23
C ASP A 22 -17.64 11.87 -7.59
N VAL A 23 -16.87 11.40 -6.60
CA VAL A 23 -15.68 10.57 -6.82
C VAL A 23 -15.91 9.17 -6.26
N SER A 24 -15.93 8.17 -7.15
CA SER A 24 -15.97 6.76 -6.76
C SER A 24 -14.57 6.25 -6.46
N LEU A 25 -14.32 5.87 -5.22
CA LEU A 25 -13.09 5.20 -4.80
C LEU A 25 -13.26 3.68 -5.00
N PRO A 26 -12.31 2.99 -5.67
CA PRO A 26 -12.39 1.54 -5.82
C PRO A 26 -12.53 0.83 -4.47
N GLU A 27 -13.15 -0.35 -4.48
CA GLU A 27 -13.26 -1.19 -3.28
C GLU A 27 -11.88 -1.59 -2.76
N GLU A 28 -11.76 -1.74 -1.44
CA GLU A 28 -10.49 -2.09 -0.79
C GLU A 28 -9.91 -3.40 -1.33
N GLU A 29 -10.76 -4.38 -1.58
CA GLU A 29 -10.35 -5.66 -2.14
C GLU A 29 -9.69 -5.49 -3.52
N GLN A 30 -10.24 -4.61 -4.38
CA GLN A 30 -9.64 -4.33 -5.69
C GLN A 30 -8.29 -3.61 -5.55
N LEU A 31 -8.17 -2.65 -4.64
CA LEU A 31 -6.90 -1.95 -4.39
C LEU A 31 -5.84 -2.94 -3.87
N GLN A 32 -6.19 -3.78 -2.90
CA GLN A 32 -5.29 -4.81 -2.39
C GLN A 32 -4.92 -5.83 -3.48
N GLN A 33 -5.86 -6.21 -4.35
CA GLN A 33 -5.57 -7.09 -5.46
C GLN A 33 -4.59 -6.46 -6.46
N ASN A 34 -4.75 -5.17 -6.77
CA ASN A 34 -3.81 -4.44 -7.63
C ASN A 34 -2.41 -4.44 -7.04
N GLY A 35 -2.29 -4.15 -5.74
CA GLY A 35 -1.01 -4.17 -5.03
C GLY A 35 -0.37 -5.55 -4.99
N TYR A 36 -1.17 -6.60 -4.82
CA TYR A 36 -0.71 -7.98 -4.87
C TYR A 36 -0.12 -8.31 -6.24
N GLU A 37 -0.87 -8.06 -7.32
CA GLU A 37 -0.45 -8.34 -8.70
C GLU A 37 0.79 -7.55 -9.11
N LEU A 38 0.81 -6.24 -8.83
CA LEU A 38 1.96 -5.40 -9.09
C LEU A 38 3.21 -5.92 -8.39
N PHE A 39 3.10 -6.31 -7.13
CA PHE A 39 4.23 -6.91 -6.42
C PHE A 39 4.70 -8.21 -7.07
N GLN A 40 3.77 -9.04 -7.54
CA GLN A 40 4.16 -10.26 -8.26
C GLN A 40 4.92 -9.99 -9.54
N MET A 41 4.52 -8.95 -10.29
CA MET A 41 5.18 -8.57 -11.53
C MET A 41 6.59 -8.01 -11.31
N MET A 42 6.86 -7.40 -10.15
CA MET A 42 8.19 -6.86 -9.82
C MET A 42 9.19 -7.92 -9.37
N VAL A 43 8.72 -9.04 -8.84
CA VAL A 43 9.57 -10.09 -8.28
C VAL A 43 9.78 -11.20 -9.30
N ALA A 44 10.96 -11.21 -9.92
CA ALA A 44 11.43 -12.28 -10.79
C ALA A 44 12.50 -13.14 -10.07
N ASP A 45 12.75 -14.35 -10.59
CA ASP A 45 13.87 -15.23 -10.19
C ASP A 45 14.00 -15.45 -8.69
N LEU A 46 12.89 -15.85 -8.06
CA LEU A 46 12.80 -16.01 -6.61
C LEU A 46 13.84 -17.01 -6.08
N PRO A 47 14.69 -16.62 -5.11
CA PRO A 47 15.69 -17.52 -4.56
C PRO A 47 15.07 -18.79 -3.95
N ILE A 48 15.79 -19.91 -4.06
CA ILE A 48 15.36 -21.21 -3.53
C ILE A 48 15.54 -21.24 -2.01
N THR A 49 16.63 -20.66 -1.51
CA THR A 49 16.94 -20.66 -0.08
C THR A 49 16.02 -19.71 0.68
N TYR A 50 15.36 -20.19 1.73
CA TYR A 50 14.41 -19.41 2.54
C TYR A 50 14.97 -18.05 3.01
N HIS A 51 16.19 -18.03 3.53
CA HIS A 51 16.80 -16.80 4.02
C HIS A 51 17.04 -15.77 2.89
N GLU A 52 17.60 -16.22 1.76
CA GLU A 52 17.85 -15.35 0.60
C GLU A 52 16.53 -14.84 0.00
N ARG A 53 15.52 -15.71 -0.05
CA ARG A 53 14.18 -15.37 -0.50
C ARG A 53 13.54 -14.29 0.37
N GLY A 54 13.64 -14.42 1.69
CA GLY A 54 13.15 -13.41 2.63
C GLY A 54 13.78 -12.05 2.38
N ASN A 55 15.12 -12.01 2.32
CA ASN A 55 15.86 -10.76 2.05
C ASN A 55 15.52 -10.16 0.69
N TYR A 56 15.38 -10.99 -0.33
CA TYR A 56 15.02 -10.56 -1.68
C TYR A 56 13.62 -9.94 -1.72
N LEU A 57 12.64 -10.59 -1.12
CA LEU A 57 11.27 -10.08 -1.03
C LEU A 57 11.20 -8.79 -0.21
N GLU A 58 11.93 -8.71 0.92
CA GLU A 58 12.01 -7.48 1.71
C GLU A 58 12.60 -6.32 0.90
N ALA A 59 13.67 -6.56 0.14
CA ALA A 59 14.30 -5.53 -0.70
C ALA A 59 13.36 -4.96 -1.76
N HIS A 60 12.43 -5.76 -2.30
CA HIS A 60 11.40 -5.30 -3.25
C HIS A 60 10.21 -4.63 -2.55
N PHE A 61 9.89 -5.06 -1.34
CA PHE A 61 8.79 -4.50 -0.56
C PHE A 61 9.15 -3.14 0.04
N ARG A 62 10.40 -2.95 0.45
CA ARG A 62 10.85 -1.77 1.19
C ARG A 62 10.59 -0.44 0.47
N PRO A 63 10.85 -0.30 -0.85
CA PRO A 63 10.53 0.93 -1.58
C PRO A 63 9.03 1.27 -1.57
N LEU A 64 8.16 0.26 -1.63
CA LEU A 64 6.71 0.49 -1.54
C LEU A 64 6.32 0.98 -0.14
N LEU A 65 6.92 0.40 0.89
CA LEU A 65 6.72 0.79 2.28
C LEU A 65 7.14 2.24 2.52
N ASP A 66 8.33 2.61 2.05
CA ASP A 66 8.89 3.94 2.21
C ASP A 66 8.05 4.99 1.45
N ALA A 67 7.63 4.68 0.21
CA ALA A 67 6.76 5.57 -0.57
C ALA A 67 5.39 5.81 0.09
N ALA A 68 4.77 4.77 0.64
CA ALA A 68 3.51 4.91 1.37
C ALA A 68 3.69 5.75 2.65
N MET A 69 4.80 5.58 3.36
CA MET A 69 5.14 6.41 4.52
C MET A 69 5.33 7.87 4.14
N GLU A 70 6.04 8.16 3.06
CA GLU A 70 6.24 9.52 2.57
C GLU A 70 4.91 10.20 2.24
N MET A 71 3.98 9.49 1.57
CA MET A 71 2.65 10.01 1.28
C MET A 71 1.85 10.34 2.54
N ILE A 72 1.92 9.48 3.57
CA ILE A 72 1.23 9.73 4.85
C ILE A 72 1.86 10.92 5.58
N MET A 73 3.19 10.99 5.63
CA MET A 73 3.91 12.08 6.32
C MET A 73 3.72 13.44 5.62
N ALA A 74 3.48 13.42 4.31
CA ALA A 74 3.22 14.61 3.51
C ALA A 74 1.74 15.03 3.50
N LEU A 75 0.87 14.35 4.24
CA LEU A 75 -0.55 14.73 4.31
C LEU A 75 -0.67 16.15 4.87
N PRO A 76 -1.28 17.07 4.12
CA PRO A 76 -1.54 18.41 4.61
C PRO A 76 -2.61 18.36 5.71
N ASP A 77 -2.71 19.43 6.50
CA ASP A 77 -3.85 19.59 7.40
C ASP A 77 -5.17 19.49 6.62
N ILE A 78 -6.18 18.85 7.22
CA ILE A 78 -7.48 18.61 6.57
C ILE A 78 -8.10 19.92 6.03
N SER A 79 -7.93 21.02 6.76
CA SER A 79 -8.42 22.34 6.35
C SER A 79 -7.69 22.93 5.14
N ALA A 80 -6.49 22.44 4.82
CA ALA A 80 -5.65 22.89 3.72
C ALA A 80 -5.83 22.07 2.42
N ASP A 81 -6.27 20.81 2.50
CA ASP A 81 -6.61 20.00 1.31
C ASP A 81 -8.12 19.96 1.05
N ALA A 82 -8.62 21.06 0.49
CA ALA A 82 -10.02 21.19 0.09
C ALA A 82 -10.48 20.16 -0.97
N SER A 83 -9.55 19.38 -1.55
CA SER A 83 -9.86 18.40 -2.61
C SER A 83 -9.87 16.95 -2.13
N GLY A 84 -9.35 16.66 -0.93
CA GLY A 84 -9.20 15.29 -0.41
C GLY A 84 -8.27 14.37 -1.23
N LYS A 85 -7.58 14.89 -2.24
CA LYS A 85 -6.80 14.10 -3.20
C LYS A 85 -5.57 13.47 -2.55
N HIS A 86 -4.87 14.19 -1.67
CA HIS A 86 -3.68 13.65 -1.02
C HIS A 86 -4.06 12.54 -0.05
N TYR A 87 -5.19 12.70 0.65
CA TYR A 87 -5.78 11.67 1.51
C TYR A 87 -6.16 10.42 0.71
N ALA A 88 -6.79 10.59 -0.45
CA ALA A 88 -7.14 9.47 -1.33
C ALA A 88 -5.91 8.74 -1.86
N GLN A 89 -4.87 9.47 -2.28
CA GLN A 89 -3.61 8.89 -2.75
C GLN A 89 -2.90 8.09 -1.66
N ALA A 90 -2.77 8.67 -0.45
CA ALA A 90 -2.15 7.98 0.67
C ALA A 90 -2.93 6.71 1.05
N TYR A 91 -4.27 6.77 1.08
CA TYR A 91 -5.10 5.60 1.33
C TYR A 91 -4.93 4.52 0.26
N ILE A 92 -4.99 4.88 -1.03
CA ILE A 92 -4.78 3.93 -2.14
C ILE A 92 -3.40 3.27 -2.03
N ALA A 93 -2.36 4.06 -1.74
CA ALA A 93 -1.00 3.54 -1.58
C ALA A 93 -0.93 2.53 -0.43
N VAL A 94 -1.59 2.78 0.70
CA VAL A 94 -1.65 1.86 1.84
C VAL A 94 -2.41 0.57 1.48
N GLN A 95 -3.54 0.67 0.79
CA GLN A 95 -4.29 -0.51 0.36
C GLN A 95 -3.48 -1.37 -0.63
N ASN A 96 -2.81 -0.74 -1.59
CA ASN A 96 -1.88 -1.42 -2.48
C ASN A 96 -0.72 -2.07 -1.69
N LEU A 97 -0.19 -1.39 -0.66
CA LEU A 97 0.89 -1.92 0.17
C LEU A 97 0.46 -3.16 0.97
N ILE A 98 -0.76 -3.19 1.50
CA ILE A 98 -1.35 -4.39 2.14
C ILE A 98 -1.41 -5.54 1.13
N GLY A 99 -1.85 -5.26 -0.09
CA GLY A 99 -1.83 -6.20 -1.21
C GLY A 99 -0.45 -6.76 -1.50
N ALA A 100 0.54 -5.86 -1.64
CA ALA A 100 1.93 -6.22 -1.89
C ALA A 100 2.50 -7.09 -0.76
N GLN A 101 2.15 -6.81 0.50
CA GLN A 101 2.56 -7.64 1.64
C GLN A 101 2.00 -9.06 1.52
N LYS A 102 0.71 -9.20 1.17
CA LYS A 102 0.10 -10.52 0.90
C LYS A 102 0.82 -11.23 -0.26
N GLY A 103 1.20 -10.49 -1.30
CA GLY A 103 2.00 -10.99 -2.42
C GLY A 103 3.36 -11.54 -1.96
N ALA A 104 4.10 -10.74 -1.19
CA ALA A 104 5.38 -11.13 -0.61
C ALA A 104 5.27 -12.38 0.26
N MET A 105 4.29 -12.43 1.16
CA MET A 105 4.09 -13.60 2.04
C MET A 105 3.69 -14.84 1.23
N SER A 106 2.84 -14.70 0.21
CA SER A 106 2.48 -15.80 -0.70
C SER A 106 3.72 -16.35 -1.39
N MET A 107 4.61 -15.50 -1.91
CA MET A 107 5.84 -15.91 -2.58
C MET A 107 6.86 -16.53 -1.62
N TYR A 108 6.99 -16.00 -0.41
CA TYR A 108 7.89 -16.56 0.61
C TYR A 108 7.58 -18.04 0.88
N CYS A 109 6.29 -18.38 0.93
CA CYS A 109 5.78 -19.73 1.19
C CYS A 109 5.79 -20.67 -0.03
N ARG A 110 6.13 -20.21 -1.25
CA ARG A 110 6.18 -21.08 -2.44
C ARG A 110 7.44 -21.95 -2.38
N THR A 111 7.31 -23.27 -2.37
CA THR A 111 8.45 -24.20 -2.40
C THR A 111 9.14 -24.21 -3.75
#